data_AF-A0A965E1S1-F1
#
_entry.id   AF-A0A965E1S1-F1
#
_cell.length_a   1.000
_cell.length_b   1.000
_cell.length_c   1.000
_cell.angle_alpha   90.00
_cell.angle_beta   90.00
_cell.angle_gamma   90.00
#
_symmetry.space_group_name_H-M   'P 1'
#
loop_
_entity.id
_entity.type
_entity.pdbx_description
1 polymer ?
#
loop_
_entity_poly.entity_id
_entity_poly.type
_entity_poly.pdbx_seq_one_letter_code
_entity_poly.pdbx_strand_id
1 'polypeptide(L)' 'MDSNQNSNEDWRGVDIGQIRSQLKLSVKDRVRDMVHAANVMMSIVERARVAREQTTQDV' A
#
# COMPACT_ATOMS: atom_id res chain seq x y z
N MET A 1 4.13 -31.04 9.49
CA MET A 1 2.93 -30.23 9.17
C MET A 1 3.19 -28.88 9.79
N ASP A 2 3.62 -27.92 8.99
CA ASP A 2 4.11 -26.61 9.43
C ASP A 2 2.92 -25.72 9.79
N SER A 3 2.48 -25.78 11.05
CA SER A 3 1.33 -25.03 11.55
C SER A 3 1.78 -23.71 12.19
N ASN A 4 2.68 -22.98 11.53
CA ASN A 4 2.98 -21.59 11.88
C ASN A 4 2.11 -20.62 11.06
N GLN A 5 0.80 -20.87 11.05
CA GLN A 5 -0.16 -19.98 10.41
C GLN A 5 -0.35 -18.79 11.36
N ASN A 6 0.21 -17.63 11.00
CA ASN A 6 0.01 -16.38 11.72
C ASN A 6 -1.50 -16.18 11.93
N SER A 7 -1.96 -16.09 13.18
CA SER A 7 -3.39 -15.96 13.50
C SER A 7 -4.04 -14.70 12.91
N ASN A 8 -3.22 -13.76 12.45
CA ASN A 8 -3.65 -12.53 11.82
C ASN A 8 -3.69 -12.60 10.29
N GLU A 9 -3.32 -13.72 9.66
CA GLU A 9 -3.37 -13.92 8.22
C GLU A 9 -4.39 -14.99 7.84
N ASP A 10 -5.15 -14.78 6.76
CA ASP A 10 -6.01 -15.83 6.20
C ASP A 10 -5.23 -16.78 5.27
N TRP A 11 -5.90 -17.82 4.79
CA TRP A 11 -5.32 -18.83 3.89
C TRP A 11 -4.80 -18.28 2.56
N ARG A 12 -5.16 -17.04 2.19
CA ARG A 12 -4.69 -16.33 0.99
C ARG A 12 -3.47 -15.44 1.26
N GLY A 13 -3.03 -15.36 2.52
CA GLY A 13 -1.97 -14.45 2.97
C GLY A 13 -2.46 -13.02 3.21
N VAL A 14 -3.76 -12.83 3.44
CA VAL A 14 -4.33 -11.49 3.72
C VAL A 14 -4.25 -11.19 5.21
N ASP A 15 -3.63 -10.06 5.58
CA ASP A 15 -3.59 -9.55 6.96
C ASP A 15 -4.97 -9.07 7.43
N ILE A 16 -5.64 -9.93 8.19
CA ILE A 16 -6.94 -9.69 8.81
C ILE A 16 -6.83 -8.63 9.92
N GLY A 17 -5.69 -8.50 10.58
CA GLY A 17 -5.42 -7.48 11.60
C GLY A 17 -5.47 -6.06 11.00
N GLN A 18 -4.89 -5.88 9.82
CA GLN A 18 -4.97 -4.63 9.06
C GLN A 18 -6.42 -4.30 8.67
N ILE A 19 -7.17 -5.27 8.16
CA ILE A 19 -8.60 -5.07 7.79
C ILE A 19 -9.43 -4.65 9.01
N ARG A 20 -9.27 -5.36 10.13
CA ARG A 20 -9.97 -5.02 11.39
C ARG A 20 -9.65 -3.61 11.87
N SER A 21 -8.39 -3.19 11.72
CA SER A 21 -7.96 -1.84 12.10
C SER A 21 -8.62 -0.78 11.21
N GLN A 22 -8.71 -1.02 9.90
CA GLN A 22 -9.39 -0.14 8.96
C GLN A 22 -10.91 -0.03 9.22
N LEU A 23 -11.56 -1.12 9.61
CA LEU A 23 -13.00 -1.12 9.94
C LEU A 23 -13.32 -0.30 11.20
N LYS A 24 -12.36 -0.14 12.12
CA LYS A 24 -12.50 0.68 13.32
C LYS A 24 -12.29 2.19 13.09
N LEU A 25 -11.77 2.57 11.93
CA LEU A 25 -11.54 3.99 11.61
C LEU A 25 -12.86 4.72 11.37
N SER A 26 -12.89 6.01 11.74
CA SER A 26 -13.97 6.89 11.31
C SER A 26 -13.95 7.07 9.79
N VAL A 27 -15.09 7.47 9.19
CA VAL A 27 -15.14 7.79 7.75
C VAL A 27 -14.06 8.82 7.39
N LYS A 28 -13.87 9.85 8.23
CA LYS A 28 -12.88 10.90 8.04
C LYS A 28 -11.46 10.34 7.98
N ASP A 29 -11.12 9.43 8.87
CA ASP A 29 -9.77 8.86 8.95
C ASP A 29 -9.51 7.90 7.79
N ARG A 30 -10.50 7.06 7.42
CA ARG A 30 -10.39 6.21 6.22
C ARG A 30 -10.16 7.04 4.95
N VAL A 31 -10.90 8.14 4.78
CA VAL A 31 -10.74 9.02 3.62
C VAL A 31 -9.35 9.66 3.62
N ARG A 32 -8.85 10.11 4.78
CA ARG A 32 -7.49 10.65 4.90
C ARG A 32 -6.44 9.64 4.46
N ASP A 33 -6.53 8.41 4.92
CA ASP A 33 -5.58 7.35 4.59
C ASP A 33 -5.62 7.00 3.09
N MET A 34 -6.81 6.91 2.51
CA MET A 34 -6.98 6.67 1.07
C MET A 34 -6.38 7.79 0.22
N VAL A 35 -6.61 9.06 0.58
CA VAL A 35 -6.03 10.21 -0.12
C VAL A 35 -4.51 10.21 0.02
N HIS A 36 -3.99 9.91 1.21
CA HIS A 36 -2.55 9.81 1.43
C HIS A 36 -1.93 8.71 0.56
N ALA A 37 -2.52 7.52 0.54
CA ALA A 37 -2.05 6.41 -0.30
C ALA A 37 -2.05 6.77 -1.79
N ALA A 38 -3.12 7.41 -2.28
CA ALA A 38 -3.21 7.87 -3.67
C ALA A 38 -2.10 8.88 -4.01
N ASN A 39 -1.83 9.84 -3.12
CA ASN A 39 -0.77 10.84 -3.33
C ASN A 39 0.62 10.19 -3.35
N VAL A 40 0.87 9.21 -2.48
CA VAL A 40 2.13 8.45 -2.48
C VAL A 40 2.31 7.68 -3.78
N MET A 41 1.29 6.95 -4.24
CA MET A 41 1.35 6.23 -5.52
C MET A 41 1.60 7.17 -6.70
N MET A 42 0.92 8.32 -6.74
CA MET A 42 1.14 9.33 -7.77
C MET A 42 2.59 9.85 -7.76
N SER A 43 3.16 10.11 -6.59
CA SER A 43 4.55 10.54 -6.46
C SER A 43 5.55 9.48 -6.95
N ILE A 44 5.28 8.20 -6.65
CA ILE A 44 6.12 7.08 -7.12
C ILE A 44 6.11 7.02 -8.65
N VAL A 45 4.93 7.09 -9.27
CA VAL A 45 4.77 7.06 -10.74
C VAL A 45 5.51 8.23 -11.39
N GLU A 46 5.36 9.43 -10.83
CA GLU A 46 6.02 10.62 -11.36
C GLU A 46 7.55 10.55 -11.24
N ARG A 47 8.07 10.10 -10.09
CA ARG A 47 9.51 9.89 -9.90
C ARG A 47 10.05 8.83 -10.87
N ALA A 48 9.32 7.75 -11.07
CA ALA A 48 9.69 6.72 -12.03
C ALA A 48 9.69 7.25 -13.48
N ARG A 49 8.77 8.17 -13.83
CA ARG A 49 8.76 8.85 -15.13
C ARG A 49 10.01 9.69 -15.33
N VAL A 50 10.32 10.57 -14.37
CA VAL A 50 11.50 11.45 -14.42
C VAL A 50 12.80 10.64 -14.52
N ALA A 51 12.93 9.56 -13.76
CA ALA A 51 14.11 8.70 -13.81
C ALA A 51 14.33 8.05 -15.20
N ARG A 52 13.24 7.65 -15.87
CA ARG A 52 13.33 7.13 -17.25
C ARG A 52 13.76 8.20 -18.24
N GLU A 53 13.25 9.42 -18.10
CA GLU A 53 13.60 10.55 -18.97
C GLU A 53 15.07 10.94 -18.82
N GLN A 54 15.59 10.97 -17.60
CA GLN A 54 17.01 11.20 -17.32
C GLN A 54 17.89 10.10 -17.94
N THR A 55 17.52 8.83 -17.74
CA THR A 55 18.26 7.70 -18.33
C THR A 55 18.28 7.75 -19.86
N THR A 56 17.24 8.32 -20.50
CA THR A 56 17.16 8.42 -21.97
C THR A 56 17.98 9.58 -22.52
N GLN A 57 18.24 10.62 -21.72
CA GLN A 57 19.07 11.77 -22.13
C GLN A 57 20.57 11.52 -21.98
N ASP A 58 20.97 10.57 -21.14
CA ASP A 58 22.36 10.19 -20.88
C ASP A 58 22.91 9.09 -21.82
N VAL A 59 22.14 8.68 -22.85
CA VAL A 59 22.49 7.68 -23.88
C VAL A 59 22.52 8.34 -25.26
#